data_AF-D3S5P2-F1
#
_entry.id   AF-D3S5P2-F1
#
_cell.length_a   1.000
_cell.length_b   1.000
_cell.length_c   1.000
_cell.angle_alpha   90.00
_cell.angle_beta   90.00
_cell.angle_gamma   90.00
#
_symmetry.space_group_name_H-M   'P 1'
#
loop_
_entity.id
_entity.type
_entity.pdbx_description
1 polymer ?
#
loop_
_entity_poly.entity_id
_entity_poly.type
_entity_poly.pdbx_seq_one_letter_code
_entity_poly.pdbx_strand_id
1 'polypeptide(L)'
;MNSNLPFAIALLINSFIFYKIAKMQPKIKTRVLKKIKMHYINLLYGKKGEFDKKAMPIFLGLMVIGLVAFDILLYVVYGSSTSISSIIAEIFIVLSIIVIWSSINREIDVFICDNGIYYQNKFIGWDNIKEAKHENGFIKLIGKGKIFSRRIYLKYEDEIENIIKSQIEKFRGE
;
A
#
# COMPACT_ATOMS: atom_id res chain seq x y z
N MET A 1 25.91 -10.24 -21.82
CA MET A 1 24.85 -9.32 -21.33
C MET A 1 23.86 -10.15 -20.53
N ASN A 2 23.85 -10.02 -19.20
CA ASN A 2 22.85 -10.70 -18.38
C ASN A 2 21.48 -10.13 -18.75
N SER A 3 20.62 -10.98 -19.29
CA SER A 3 19.27 -10.61 -19.64
C SER A 3 18.55 -10.14 -18.37
N ASN A 4 18.02 -8.92 -18.36
CA ASN A 4 17.15 -8.42 -17.27
C ASN A 4 15.78 -9.11 -17.28
N LEU A 5 15.50 -9.94 -18.28
CA LEU A 5 14.22 -10.61 -18.48
C LEU A 5 13.80 -11.53 -17.31
N PRO A 6 14.67 -12.38 -16.72
CA PRO A 6 14.28 -13.21 -15.58
C PRO A 6 13.89 -12.38 -14.36
N PHE A 7 14.58 -11.26 -14.14
CA PHE A 7 14.23 -10.31 -13.08
C PHE A 7 12.86 -9.66 -13.35
N ALA A 8 12.63 -9.19 -14.57
CA ALA A 8 11.38 -8.57 -14.96
C ALA A 8 10.18 -9.53 -14.86
N ILE A 9 10.37 -10.80 -15.25
CA ILE A 9 9.36 -11.86 -15.07
C ILE A 9 9.08 -12.09 -13.58
N ALA A 10 10.12 -12.22 -12.76
CA ALA A 10 9.96 -12.42 -11.32
C ALA A 10 9.23 -11.24 -10.66
N LEU A 11 9.55 -9.99 -11.06
CA LEU A 11 8.87 -8.79 -10.59
C LEU A 11 7.38 -8.81 -10.98
N LEU A 12 7.06 -9.19 -12.21
CA LEU A 12 5.70 -9.27 -12.70
C LEU A 12 4.88 -10.31 -11.93
N ILE A 13 5.42 -11.52 -11.73
CA ILE A 13 4.76 -12.56 -10.94
C ILE A 13 4.50 -12.06 -9.51
N ASN A 14 5.49 -11.46 -8.86
CA ASN A 14 5.34 -10.92 -7.51
C ASN A 14 4.30 -9.79 -7.45
N SER A 15 4.22 -8.95 -8.47
CA SER A 15 3.21 -7.89 -8.55
C SER A 15 1.78 -8.45 -8.57
N PHE A 16 1.54 -9.54 -9.32
CA PHE A 16 0.23 -10.21 -9.36
C PHE A 16 -0.10 -10.93 -8.05
N ILE A 17 0.88 -11.57 -7.42
CA ILE A 17 0.71 -12.18 -6.10
C ILE A 17 0.31 -11.10 -5.08
N PHE A 18 1.02 -9.96 -5.07
CA PHE A 18 0.72 -8.83 -4.22
C PHE A 18 -0.70 -8.28 -4.47
N TYR A 19 -1.09 -8.10 -5.73
CA TYR A 19 -2.44 -7.68 -6.11
C TYR A 19 -3.52 -8.64 -5.59
N LYS A 20 -3.29 -9.95 -5.68
CA LYS A 20 -4.21 -10.96 -5.16
C LYS A 20 -4.34 -10.87 -3.64
N ILE A 21 -3.23 -10.72 -2.92
CA ILE A 21 -3.22 -10.54 -1.46
C ILE A 21 -3.96 -9.25 -1.08
N ALA A 22 -3.72 -8.16 -1.79
CA ALA A 22 -4.35 -6.87 -1.54
C ALA A 22 -5.88 -6.87 -1.70
N LYS A 23 -6.42 -7.83 -2.49
CA LYS A 23 -7.87 -8.04 -2.66
C LYS A 23 -8.51 -8.98 -1.65
N MET A 24 -7.72 -9.73 -0.87
CA MET A 24 -8.30 -10.67 0.09
C MET A 24 -9.08 -9.91 1.16
N GLN A 25 -10.30 -10.37 1.44
CA GLN A 25 -11.11 -9.82 2.52
C GLN A 25 -10.71 -10.46 3.86
N PRO A 26 -10.77 -9.71 4.97
CA PRO A 26 -10.45 -10.26 6.27
C PRO A 26 -11.50 -11.28 6.69
N LYS A 27 -11.04 -12.38 7.29
CA LYS A 27 -11.92 -13.33 7.98
C LYS A 27 -12.20 -12.79 9.39
N ILE A 28 -13.28 -12.00 9.50
CA ILE A 28 -13.73 -11.41 10.76
C ILE A 28 -14.27 -12.52 11.66
N LYS A 29 -13.79 -12.59 12.91
CA LYS A 29 -14.18 -13.62 13.89
C LYS A 29 -14.97 -13.07 15.08
N THR A 30 -15.17 -11.75 15.13
CA THR A 30 -15.69 -11.02 16.27
C THR A 30 -16.71 -9.98 15.83
N ARG A 31 -17.39 -9.33 16.78
CA ARG A 31 -18.36 -8.29 16.50
C ARG A 31 -17.66 -7.07 15.87
N VAL A 32 -18.26 -6.56 14.79
CA VAL A 32 -17.84 -5.33 14.13
C VAL A 32 -18.50 -4.14 14.82
N LEU A 33 -17.67 -3.20 15.30
CA LEU A 33 -18.11 -1.93 15.89
C LEU A 33 -18.31 -0.87 14.81
N LYS A 34 -17.38 -0.78 13.87
CA LYS A 34 -17.43 0.19 12.76
C LYS A 34 -16.77 -0.39 11.51
N LYS A 35 -17.34 -0.08 10.36
CA LYS A 35 -16.75 -0.34 9.04
C LYS A 35 -16.36 0.98 8.38
N ILE A 36 -15.13 1.07 7.88
CA ILE A 36 -14.59 2.24 7.20
C ILE A 36 -14.14 1.81 5.81
N LYS A 37 -14.48 2.60 4.78
CA LYS A 37 -13.90 2.47 3.45
C LYS A 37 -12.81 3.51 3.27
N MET A 38 -11.61 3.08 2.90
CA MET A 38 -10.52 3.99 2.62
C MET A 38 -9.49 3.36 1.68
N HIS A 39 -8.69 4.19 1.02
CA HIS A 39 -7.59 3.70 0.19
C HIS A 39 -6.47 3.09 1.05
N TYR A 40 -5.92 1.96 0.61
CA TYR A 40 -4.87 1.25 1.36
C TYR A 40 -3.63 2.11 1.63
N ILE A 41 -3.24 2.94 0.66
CA ILE A 41 -2.13 3.89 0.84
C ILE A 41 -2.38 4.91 1.96
N ASN A 42 -3.62 5.34 2.17
CA ASN A 42 -3.97 6.23 3.27
C ASN A 42 -3.89 5.48 4.60
N LEU A 43 -4.20 4.18 4.63
CA LEU A 43 -4.06 3.36 5.84
C LEU A 43 -2.59 3.27 6.28
N LEU A 44 -1.67 3.22 5.31
CA LEU A 44 -0.23 3.10 5.57
C LEU A 44 0.48 4.44 5.82
N TYR A 45 0.06 5.51 5.16
CA TYR A 45 0.79 6.78 5.12
C TYR A 45 -0.05 8.01 5.53
N GLY A 46 -1.32 7.83 5.87
CA GLY A 46 -2.23 8.92 6.27
C GLY A 46 -2.34 9.98 5.20
N LYS A 47 -2.11 11.25 5.58
CA LYS A 47 -2.20 12.42 4.69
C LYS A 47 -1.23 12.36 3.52
N LYS A 48 -0.02 11.81 3.71
CA LYS A 48 0.95 11.63 2.62
C LYS A 48 0.38 10.72 1.52
N GLY A 49 -0.37 9.69 1.93
CA GLY A 49 -1.06 8.80 1.01
C GLY A 49 -2.01 9.56 0.08
N GLU A 50 -2.74 10.57 0.56
CA GLU A 50 -3.65 11.36 -0.29
C GLU A 50 -2.93 12.13 -1.41
N PHE A 51 -1.72 12.61 -1.12
CA PHE A 51 -0.87 13.25 -2.11
C PHE A 51 -0.33 12.22 -3.11
N ASP A 52 0.24 11.13 -2.60
CA ASP A 52 0.83 10.06 -3.41
C ASP A 52 -0.21 9.46 -4.39
N LYS A 53 -1.48 9.33 -3.97
CA LYS A 53 -2.62 8.95 -4.82
C LYS A 53 -2.74 9.78 -6.10
N LYS A 54 -2.54 11.09 -5.99
CA LYS A 54 -2.71 12.04 -7.10
C LYS A 54 -1.43 12.20 -7.90
N ALA A 55 -0.28 12.17 -7.23
CA ALA A 55 1.02 12.41 -7.84
C ALA A 55 1.55 11.17 -8.59
N MET A 56 1.29 9.96 -8.09
CA MET A 56 1.88 8.75 -8.66
C MET A 56 1.47 8.46 -10.11
N PRO A 57 0.20 8.64 -10.55
CA PRO A 57 -0.14 8.51 -11.96
C PRO A 57 0.68 9.43 -12.87
N ILE A 58 0.97 10.65 -12.40
CA ILE A 58 1.79 11.64 -13.13
C ILE A 58 3.24 11.16 -13.20
N PHE A 59 3.82 10.72 -12.08
CA PHE A 59 5.17 10.17 -12.05
C PHE A 59 5.32 8.92 -12.93
N LEU A 60 4.32 8.04 -12.96
CA LEU A 60 4.31 6.86 -13.84
C LEU A 60 4.28 7.27 -15.31
N GLY A 61 3.45 8.26 -15.68
CA GLY A 61 3.44 8.80 -17.04
C GLY A 61 4.80 9.38 -17.45
N LEU A 62 5.42 10.17 -16.58
CA LEU A 62 6.76 10.74 -16.82
C LEU A 62 7.84 9.65 -16.94
N MET A 63 7.77 8.59 -16.14
CA MET A 63 8.70 7.46 -16.20
C MET A 63 8.61 6.73 -17.54
N VAL A 64 7.39 6.46 -18.03
CA VAL A 64 7.18 5.83 -19.34
C VAL A 64 7.71 6.70 -20.47
N ILE A 65 7.41 8.02 -20.45
CA ILE A 65 7.93 8.96 -21.45
C ILE A 65 9.47 9.01 -21.42
N GLY A 66 10.05 9.05 -20.23
CA GLY A 66 11.51 9.05 -20.04
C GLY A 66 12.18 7.79 -20.58
N LEU A 67 11.59 6.62 -20.36
CA LEU A 67 12.08 5.35 -20.93
C LEU A 67 12.09 5.39 -22.45
N VAL A 68 10.96 5.77 -23.07
CA VAL A 68 10.85 5.88 -24.54
C VAL A 68 11.85 6.87 -25.12
N ALA A 69 12.01 8.04 -24.49
CA ALA A 69 12.97 9.05 -24.94
C ALA A 69 14.43 8.55 -24.82
N PHE A 70 14.74 7.80 -23.76
CA PHE A 70 16.06 7.21 -23.56
C PHE A 70 16.38 6.16 -24.63
N ASP A 71 15.42 5.31 -25.00
CA ASP A 71 15.60 4.31 -26.07
C ASP A 71 15.83 4.96 -27.43
N ILE A 72 15.08 6.01 -27.75
CA ILE A 72 15.29 6.80 -28.98
C ILE A 72 16.69 7.40 -28.98
N LEU A 73 17.14 7.98 -27.86
CA LEU A 73 18.46 8.58 -27.75
C LEU A 73 19.58 7.53 -27.90
N LEU A 74 19.42 6.35 -27.30
CA LEU A 74 20.36 5.24 -27.46
C LEU A 74 20.48 4.82 -28.93
N TYR A 75 19.35 4.68 -29.62
CA TYR A 75 19.32 4.33 -31.04
C TYR A 75 19.98 5.42 -31.91
N VAL A 76 19.62 6.68 -31.72
CA VAL A 76 20.09 7.80 -32.56
C VAL A 76 21.56 8.11 -32.32
N VAL A 77 22.02 8.10 -31.06
CA VAL A 77 23.38 8.56 -30.70
C VAL A 77 24.41 7.42 -30.82
N TYR A 78 24.03 6.21 -30.41
CA TYR A 78 24.97 5.08 -30.31
C TYR A 78 24.76 4.03 -31.41
N GLY A 79 23.75 4.20 -32.28
CA GLY A 79 23.40 3.19 -33.29
C GLY A 79 23.05 1.83 -32.69
N SER A 80 22.71 1.80 -31.40
CA SER A 80 22.52 0.55 -30.68
C SER A 80 21.17 -0.07 -31.07
N SER A 81 21.21 -1.33 -31.47
CA SER A 81 19.99 -2.11 -31.66
C SER A 81 19.52 -2.61 -30.30
N THR A 82 18.38 -2.09 -29.83
CA THR A 82 17.76 -2.59 -28.62
C THR A 82 17.30 -4.02 -28.86
N SER A 83 17.78 -4.96 -28.04
CA SER A 83 17.38 -6.36 -28.18
C SER A 83 15.90 -6.55 -27.84
N ILE A 84 15.22 -7.47 -28.54
CA ILE A 84 13.81 -7.78 -28.28
C ILE A 84 13.59 -8.20 -26.81
N SER A 85 14.57 -8.89 -26.20
CA SER A 85 14.49 -9.29 -24.79
C SER A 85 14.55 -8.11 -23.82
N SER A 86 15.27 -7.03 -24.15
CA SER A 86 15.27 -5.78 -23.37
C SER A 86 13.91 -5.10 -23.41
N ILE A 87 13.32 -4.97 -24.60
CA ILE A 87 11.99 -4.36 -24.79
C ILE A 87 10.94 -5.14 -23.99
N ILE A 88 10.95 -6.48 -24.05
CA ILE A 88 10.03 -7.31 -23.27
C ILE A 88 10.25 -7.11 -21.75
N ALA A 89 11.50 -7.03 -21.30
CA ALA A 89 11.80 -6.82 -19.89
C ALA A 89 11.27 -5.47 -19.38
N GLU A 90 11.40 -4.40 -20.17
CA GLU A 90 10.87 -3.07 -19.83
C GLU A 90 9.34 -3.06 -19.75
N ILE A 91 8.66 -3.68 -20.72
CA ILE A 91 7.21 -3.84 -20.69
C ILE A 91 6.76 -4.55 -19.41
N PHE A 92 7.43 -5.64 -19.04
CA PHE A 92 7.12 -6.37 -17.80
C PHE A 92 7.37 -5.52 -16.55
N ILE A 93 8.43 -4.72 -16.50
CA ILE A 93 8.70 -3.81 -15.39
C ILE A 93 7.59 -2.76 -15.28
N VAL A 94 7.23 -2.09 -16.38
CA VAL A 94 6.17 -1.07 -16.41
C VAL A 94 4.84 -1.67 -15.96
N LEU A 95 4.46 -2.83 -16.49
CA LEU A 95 3.24 -3.54 -16.07
C LEU A 95 3.27 -3.89 -14.59
N SER A 96 4.41 -4.35 -14.06
CA SER A 96 4.56 -4.68 -12.64
C SER A 96 4.30 -3.46 -11.75
N ILE A 97 4.87 -2.31 -12.11
CA ILE A 97 4.70 -1.07 -11.37
C ILE A 97 3.23 -0.62 -11.40
N ILE A 98 2.56 -0.72 -12.55
CA ILE A 98 1.12 -0.40 -12.68
C ILE A 98 0.27 -1.31 -11.78
N VAL A 99 0.55 -2.63 -11.77
CA VAL A 99 -0.17 -3.59 -10.93
C VAL A 99 0.05 -3.30 -9.44
N ILE A 100 1.29 -3.05 -9.01
CA ILE A 100 1.61 -2.68 -7.62
C ILE A 100 0.89 -1.39 -7.24
N TRP A 101 0.93 -0.38 -8.10
CA TRP A 101 0.28 0.90 -7.85
C TRP A 101 -1.23 0.74 -7.68
N SER A 102 -1.88 0.06 -8.62
CA SER A 102 -3.32 -0.24 -8.56
C SER A 102 -3.70 -0.97 -7.27
N SER A 103 -2.84 -1.89 -6.81
CA SER A 103 -3.02 -2.61 -5.54
C SER A 103 -2.98 -1.68 -4.33
N ILE A 104 -2.02 -0.74 -4.30
CA ILE A 104 -1.80 0.18 -3.18
C ILE A 104 -2.83 1.31 -3.14
N ASN A 105 -3.30 1.76 -4.31
CA ASN A 105 -4.31 2.79 -4.46
C ASN A 105 -5.75 2.25 -4.44
N ARG A 106 -5.95 0.97 -4.16
CA ARG A 106 -7.29 0.40 -4.07
C ARG A 106 -8.01 0.86 -2.80
N GLU A 107 -9.32 1.10 -2.90
CA GLU A 107 -10.18 1.19 -1.72
C GLU A 107 -10.34 -0.19 -1.07
N ILE A 108 -10.19 -0.21 0.25
CA ILE A 108 -10.32 -1.40 1.09
C ILE A 108 -11.33 -1.12 2.21
N ASP A 109 -11.95 -2.20 2.67
CA ASP A 109 -12.75 -2.20 3.88
C ASP A 109 -11.83 -2.42 5.09
N VAL A 110 -11.97 -1.54 6.08
CA VAL A 110 -11.29 -1.62 7.38
C VAL A 110 -12.37 -1.81 8.44
N PHE A 111 -12.25 -2.86 9.23
CA PHE A 111 -13.22 -3.23 10.25
C PHE A 111 -12.61 -3.02 11.62
N ILE A 112 -13.23 -2.14 12.40
CA ILE A 112 -12.93 -1.95 13.82
C ILE A 112 -13.84 -2.90 14.59
N CYS A 113 -13.24 -3.81 15.34
CA CYS A 113 -13.93 -4.88 16.08
C CYS A 113 -13.56 -4.84 17.56
N ASP A 114 -14.28 -5.59 18.38
CA ASP A 114 -14.06 -5.64 19.84
C ASP A 114 -12.64 -6.06 20.23
N ASN A 115 -11.97 -6.88 19.41
CA ASN A 115 -10.64 -7.40 19.70
C ASN A 115 -9.50 -6.73 18.92
N GLY A 116 -9.81 -5.88 17.95
CA GLY A 116 -8.79 -5.19 17.16
C GLY A 116 -9.30 -4.65 15.82
N ILE A 117 -8.36 -4.43 14.91
CA ILE A 117 -8.62 -3.89 13.58
C ILE A 117 -8.28 -4.96 12.53
N TYR A 118 -9.24 -5.20 11.64
CA TYR A 118 -9.08 -6.09 10.49
C TYR A 118 -9.06 -5.28 9.19
N TYR A 119 -8.13 -5.60 8.30
CA TYR A 119 -8.08 -5.05 6.95
C TYR A 119 -7.31 -6.00 6.04
N GLN A 120 -7.76 -6.16 4.79
CA GLN A 120 -7.21 -7.16 3.87
C GLN A 120 -7.08 -8.55 4.56
N ASN A 121 -5.95 -9.23 4.44
CA ASN A 121 -5.66 -10.47 5.18
C ASN A 121 -4.95 -10.23 6.54
N LYS A 122 -4.99 -9.02 7.09
CA LYS A 122 -4.27 -8.62 8.30
C LYS A 122 -5.22 -8.36 9.48
N PHE A 123 -4.70 -8.64 10.67
CA PHE A 123 -5.33 -8.35 11.96
C PHE A 123 -4.31 -7.70 12.89
N ILE A 124 -4.75 -6.69 13.64
CA ILE A 124 -3.97 -6.08 14.73
C ILE A 124 -4.86 -5.98 15.96
N GLY A 125 -4.50 -6.68 17.03
CA GLY A 125 -5.20 -6.62 18.30
C GLY A 125 -4.98 -5.29 19.03
N TRP A 126 -5.94 -4.91 19.87
CA TRP A 126 -5.84 -3.70 20.69
C TRP A 126 -4.67 -3.75 21.67
N ASP A 127 -4.37 -4.94 22.20
CA ASP A 127 -3.20 -5.26 23.04
C ASP A 127 -1.86 -4.86 22.38
N ASN A 128 -1.80 -4.88 21.06
CA ASN A 128 -0.61 -4.54 20.28
C ASN A 128 -0.48 -3.04 19.99
N ILE A 129 -1.46 -2.21 20.35
CA ILE A 129 -1.44 -0.76 20.13
C ILE A 129 -0.88 -0.07 21.37
N LYS A 130 0.20 0.70 21.19
CA LYS A 130 0.85 1.48 22.24
C LYS A 130 0.15 2.82 22.43
N GLU A 131 -0.10 3.55 21.35
CA GLU A 131 -0.65 4.90 21.42
C GLU A 131 -1.53 5.21 20.19
N ALA A 132 -2.52 6.08 20.41
CA ALA A 132 -3.36 6.68 19.38
C ALA A 132 -3.19 8.22 19.45
N LYS A 133 -2.93 8.86 18.31
CA LYS A 133 -2.73 10.32 18.20
C LYS A 133 -3.49 10.87 17.00
N HIS A 134 -3.98 12.09 17.12
CA HIS A 134 -4.52 12.82 15.98
C HIS A 134 -3.38 13.48 15.19
N GLU A 135 -3.33 13.26 13.88
CA GLU A 135 -2.31 13.82 12.98
C GLU A 135 -2.94 14.11 11.61
N ASN A 136 -2.99 15.40 11.23
CA ASN A 136 -3.39 15.85 9.88
C ASN A 136 -4.74 15.30 9.38
N GLY A 137 -5.76 15.18 10.25
CA GLY A 137 -7.08 14.64 9.91
C GLY A 137 -7.16 13.11 9.92
N PHE A 138 -6.17 12.45 10.51
CA PHE A 138 -6.14 11.00 10.71
C PHE A 138 -5.89 10.65 12.18
N ILE A 139 -6.44 9.53 12.62
CA ILE A 139 -6.10 8.86 13.87
C ILE A 139 -4.94 7.90 13.56
N LYS A 140 -3.75 8.24 14.06
CA LYS A 140 -2.54 7.44 13.94
C LYS A 140 -2.40 6.49 15.12
N LEU A 141 -2.43 5.20 14.82
CA LEU A 141 -2.22 4.11 15.76
C LEU A 141 -0.79 3.61 15.63
N ILE A 142 -0.09 3.51 16.75
CA ILE A 142 1.32 3.10 16.80
C ILE A 142 1.42 1.82 17.61
N GLY A 143 1.90 0.75 16.99
CA GLY A 143 2.06 -0.55 17.63
C GLY A 143 3.22 -0.63 18.64
N LYS A 144 3.15 -1.60 19.57
CA LYS A 144 4.23 -1.95 20.50
C LYS A 144 5.36 -2.66 19.74
N GLY A 145 6.60 -2.16 19.82
CA GLY A 145 7.80 -2.79 19.21
C GLY A 145 8.89 -1.80 18.76
N LYS A 146 10.17 -2.25 18.76
CA LYS A 146 11.35 -1.40 18.44
C LYS A 146 11.70 -1.30 16.95
N ILE A 147 11.47 -2.33 16.14
CA ILE A 147 12.11 -2.40 14.80
C ILE A 147 11.21 -1.93 13.65
N PHE A 148 9.89 -2.05 13.74
CA PHE A 148 8.95 -1.34 12.88
C PHE A 148 7.63 -1.24 13.64
N SER A 149 7.44 -0.18 14.45
CA SER A 149 6.13 0.06 15.05
C SER A 149 5.12 0.15 13.92
N ARG A 150 4.23 -0.85 13.81
CA ARG A 150 3.18 -0.84 12.78
C ARG A 150 2.38 0.43 12.99
N ARG A 151 2.42 1.31 11.99
CA ARG A 151 1.64 2.55 11.96
C ARG A 151 0.43 2.31 11.10
N ILE A 152 -0.73 2.63 11.63
CA ILE A 152 -1.98 2.64 10.88
C ILE A 152 -2.62 4.00 11.04
N TYR A 153 -3.11 4.53 9.95
CA TYR A 153 -3.82 5.80 9.93
C TYR A 153 -5.28 5.51 9.56
N LEU A 154 -6.20 5.86 10.44
CA LEU A 154 -7.62 5.81 10.17
C LEU A 154 -8.11 7.23 9.91
N LYS A 155 -9.06 7.41 9.00
CA LYS A 155 -9.65 8.73 8.78
C LYS A 155 -10.30 9.22 10.08
N TYR A 156 -10.07 10.47 10.44
CA TYR A 156 -10.63 11.03 11.67
C TYR A 156 -12.15 11.18 11.56
N GLU A 157 -12.86 10.60 12.51
CA GLU A 157 -14.28 10.84 12.82
C GLU A 157 -14.42 10.71 14.34
N ASP A 158 -15.18 11.60 14.99
CA ASP A 158 -15.32 11.62 16.45
C ASP A 158 -15.77 10.27 17.02
N GLU A 159 -16.70 9.62 16.32
CA GLU A 159 -17.20 8.27 16.65
C GLU A 159 -16.08 7.22 16.63
N ILE A 160 -15.21 7.25 15.63
CA ILE A 160 -14.08 6.32 15.48
C ILE A 160 -13.06 6.56 16.60
N GLU A 161 -12.74 7.81 16.91
CA GLU A 161 -11.82 8.15 17.99
C GLU A 161 -12.32 7.65 19.35
N ASN A 162 -13.61 7.85 19.63
CA ASN A 162 -14.24 7.40 20.87
C ASN A 162 -14.22 5.87 21.00
N ILE A 163 -14.55 5.14 19.91
CA ILE A 163 -14.46 3.68 19.88
C ILE A 163 -13.03 3.23 20.18
N ILE A 164 -12.03 3.80 19.51
CA ILE A 164 -10.62 3.41 19.66
C ILE A 164 -10.12 3.68 21.08
N LYS A 165 -10.41 4.86 21.65
CA LYS A 165 -10.02 5.20 23.02
C LYS A 165 -10.62 4.21 24.02
N SER A 166 -11.92 3.95 23.91
CA SER A 166 -12.62 2.99 24.77
C SER A 166 -12.02 1.58 24.69
N GLN A 167 -11.69 1.10 23.49
CA GLN A 167 -11.06 -0.22 23.33
C GLN A 167 -9.64 -0.25 23.88
N ILE A 168 -8.81 0.76 23.62
CA ILE A 168 -7.44 0.81 24.17
C ILE A 168 -7.45 0.86 25.69
N GLU A 169 -8.37 1.60 26.31
CA GLU A 169 -8.52 1.66 27.77
C GLU A 169 -8.92 0.31 28.36
N LYS A 170 -9.90 -0.35 27.75
CA LYS A 170 -10.35 -1.69 28.19
C LYS A 170 -9.19 -2.70 28.24
N PHE A 171 -8.37 -2.77 27.20
CA PHE A 171 -7.24 -3.70 27.10
C PHE A 171 -5.99 -3.26 27.86
N ARG A 172 -5.98 -2.07 28.48
CA ARG A 172 -4.90 -1.61 29.39
C ARG A 172 -5.23 -1.85 30.86
N GLY A 173 -6.51 -1.99 31.19
CA GLY A 173 -6.98 -2.30 32.55
C GLY A 173 -7.06 -3.80 32.85
N GLU A 174 -6.92 -4.65 31.82
CA GLU A 174 -6.71 -6.10 31.91
C GLU A 174 -5.21 -6.43 31.98
#